data_AF-L9L3M9-F1
#
_entry.id   AF-L9L3M9-F1
#
_cell.length_a   1.000
_cell.length_b   1.000
_cell.length_c   1.000
_cell.angle_alpha   90.00
_cell.angle_beta   90.00
_cell.angle_gamma   90.00
#
_symmetry.space_group_name_H-M   'P 1'
#
loop_
_entity.id
_entity.type
_entity.pdbx_description
1 polymer ?
#
loop_
_entity_poly.entity_id
_entity_poly.type
_entity_poly.pdbx_seq_one_letter_code
_entity_poly.pdbx_strand_id
1 'polypeptide(L)'
;MANIWVDVASRYPFPMVFSSCSRKDLETSLEKGMGMCLFNLPEVKQSFGGQKCGNGYVEEGEECDCGEPEECMNRCCNASTCTLKPDAVCAHGLCCEDCQLKPAGTACRGSSNSCDLPEFCTGTGPQCPANVYLHDGHPCQGVDGYCYNGICQTHEQQCVTLWGPGAKPAPGICFERVNSAGDPYGNCGKDSKSSFAKCERRDAKCGKIQCQGGASRPVIGTNAVSIETNIPLQEGGRILCRGTHVYLGDDMPDPGLVLAGTKCADGKICLNRRCQNISVFGVHECAMQCHGRGVCNNRKNCHCEAHWAPPFCDKFGFGGSTDSGPIRQADSQGLTIGILVTILCLLAAGFVVYLKRKTMIRLLFTNKKTTIEKLRPAPKYPHQVPRTTYTAYIK
;
A
#
# COMPACT_ATOMS: atom_id res chain seq x y z
N MET A 1 -68.31 16.54 7.54
CA MET A 1 -68.22 17.00 6.14
C MET A 1 -67.53 18.37 6.20
N ALA A 2 -66.37 18.66 5.60
CA ALA A 2 -65.66 18.02 4.52
C ALA A 2 -64.13 18.15 4.69
N ASN A 3 -63.46 17.15 4.11
CA ASN A 3 -62.04 16.97 3.85
C ASN A 3 -61.23 18.23 3.56
N ILE A 4 -60.02 18.29 4.12
CA ILE A 4 -58.81 18.63 3.35
C ILE A 4 -57.72 17.64 3.77
N TRP A 5 -57.63 16.54 3.01
CA TRP A 5 -56.39 15.79 2.88
C TRP A 5 -55.43 16.68 2.10
N VAL A 6 -54.32 17.10 2.69
CA VAL A 6 -53.19 17.63 1.92
C VAL A 6 -52.21 16.47 1.77
N ASP A 7 -52.18 15.91 0.57
CA ASP A 7 -51.20 14.95 0.10
C ASP A 7 -49.77 15.45 0.33
N VAL A 8 -49.03 14.77 1.23
CA VAL A 8 -47.57 14.89 1.34
C VAL A 8 -46.92 13.87 0.39
N ALA A 9 -47.25 13.96 -0.90
CA ALA A 9 -46.78 13.00 -1.91
C ALA A 9 -46.41 13.65 -3.26
N SER A 10 -46.19 14.97 -3.31
CA SER A 10 -46.08 15.72 -4.58
C SER A 10 -44.82 16.58 -4.67
N ARG A 11 -43.65 15.99 -4.44
CA ARG A 11 -42.38 16.54 -4.96
C ARG A 11 -41.47 15.43 -5.51
N TYR A 12 -41.90 14.83 -6.62
CA TYR A 12 -41.08 13.98 -7.49
C TYR A 12 -40.58 14.80 -8.70
N PRO A 13 -39.43 14.44 -9.29
CA PRO A 13 -38.69 13.20 -9.02
C PRO A 13 -37.74 13.28 -7.83
N PHE A 14 -37.71 12.22 -7.02
CA PHE A 14 -36.62 12.00 -6.06
C PHE A 14 -35.31 11.89 -6.86
N PRO A 15 -34.26 12.63 -6.48
CA PRO A 15 -33.01 12.61 -7.22
C PRO A 15 -32.34 11.24 -7.08
N MET A 16 -32.17 10.55 -8.21
CA MET A 16 -31.51 9.25 -8.30
C MET A 16 -30.07 9.35 -8.83
N VAL A 17 -29.60 10.56 -9.13
CA VAL A 17 -28.28 10.82 -9.72
C VAL A 17 -27.56 11.93 -8.97
N PHE A 18 -26.25 11.78 -8.80
CA PHE A 18 -25.39 12.83 -8.26
C PHE A 18 -25.20 13.96 -9.26
N SER A 19 -25.14 15.20 -8.75
CA SER A 19 -24.74 16.36 -9.55
C SER A 19 -23.27 16.26 -9.97
N SER A 20 -22.87 17.01 -11.00
CA SER A 20 -21.45 17.10 -11.40
C SER A 20 -20.55 17.65 -10.30
N CYS A 21 -21.05 18.60 -9.48
CA CYS A 21 -20.33 19.11 -8.32
C CYS A 21 -20.12 18.00 -7.28
N SER A 22 -21.17 17.24 -6.94
CA SER A 22 -21.08 16.15 -5.96
C SER A 22 -20.10 15.07 -6.38
N ARG A 23 -20.08 14.71 -7.67
CA ARG A 23 -19.12 13.76 -8.22
C ARG A 23 -17.68 14.28 -8.11
N LYS A 24 -17.45 15.53 -8.50
CA LYS A 24 -16.13 16.17 -8.41
C LYS A 24 -15.63 16.27 -6.97
N ASP A 25 -16.52 16.59 -6.03
CA ASP A 25 -16.17 16.67 -4.60
C ASP A 25 -15.81 15.29 -4.03
N LEU A 26 -16.53 14.24 -4.42
CA LEU A 26 -16.20 12.86 -4.05
C LEU A 26 -14.86 12.43 -4.63
N GLU A 27 -14.63 12.64 -5.93
CA GLU A 27 -13.36 12.35 -6.61
C GLU A 27 -12.20 13.07 -5.92
N THR A 28 -12.33 14.38 -5.66
CA THR A 28 -11.31 15.18 -4.96
C THR A 28 -11.07 14.67 -3.53
N SER A 29 -12.10 14.17 -2.85
CA SER A 29 -11.97 13.63 -1.49
C SER A 29 -11.20 12.31 -1.49
N LEU A 30 -11.51 11.41 -2.44
CA LEU A 30 -10.81 10.14 -2.62
C LEU A 30 -9.34 10.35 -3.00
N GLU A 31 -9.04 11.30 -3.90
CA GLU A 31 -7.66 11.67 -4.26
C GLU A 31 -6.86 12.19 -3.06
N LYS A 32 -7.51 12.94 -2.15
CA LYS A 32 -6.90 13.39 -0.89
C LYS A 32 -6.67 12.26 0.13
N GLY A 33 -7.05 11.03 -0.18
CA GLY A 33 -6.94 9.87 0.71
C GLY A 33 -8.11 9.71 1.68
N MET A 34 -9.25 10.39 1.47
CA MET A 34 -10.45 10.01 2.21
C MET A 34 -10.97 8.66 1.70
N GLY A 35 -11.50 7.81 2.59
CA GLY A 35 -12.08 6.53 2.18
C GLY A 35 -11.05 5.42 1.92
N MET A 36 -9.84 5.49 2.50
CA MET A 36 -8.82 4.41 2.38
C MET A 36 -9.37 3.01 2.73
N CYS A 37 -10.36 2.94 3.61
CA CYS A 37 -11.03 1.68 3.99
C CYS A 37 -12.05 1.16 2.97
N LEU A 38 -12.48 1.99 2.00
CA LEU A 38 -13.52 1.65 1.01
C LEU A 38 -12.98 0.79 -0.15
N PHE A 39 -11.67 0.58 -0.22
CA PHE A 39 -11.02 -0.21 -1.28
C PHE A 39 -10.89 -1.70 -0.94
N ASN A 40 -11.27 -2.11 0.27
CA ASN A 40 -11.29 -3.52 0.65
C ASN A 40 -12.66 -4.10 0.32
N LEU A 41 -12.71 -5.15 -0.51
CA LEU A 41 -13.95 -5.92 -0.65
C LEU A 41 -14.28 -6.59 0.70
N PRO A 42 -15.52 -6.45 1.21
CA PRO A 42 -15.92 -7.12 2.44
C PRO A 42 -15.94 -8.64 2.26
N GLU A 43 -15.59 -9.37 3.31
CA GLU A 43 -15.79 -10.82 3.34
C GLU A 43 -17.30 -11.11 3.41
N VAL A 44 -17.82 -11.78 2.38
CA VAL A 44 -19.26 -11.96 2.13
C VAL A 44 -19.95 -12.91 3.12
N LYS A 45 -19.22 -13.47 4.11
CA LYS A 45 -19.80 -14.27 5.21
C LYS A 45 -20.85 -13.51 6.06
N GLN A 46 -20.97 -12.19 5.87
CA GLN A 46 -21.91 -11.32 6.59
C GLN A 46 -22.95 -10.67 5.65
N SER A 47 -23.16 -11.15 4.42
CA SER A 47 -24.22 -10.64 3.55
C SER A 47 -25.61 -10.98 4.11
N PHE A 48 -26.40 -9.95 4.40
CA PHE A 48 -27.81 -10.09 4.81
C PHE A 48 -28.66 -10.43 3.58
N GLY A 49 -28.60 -11.68 3.10
CA GLY A 49 -29.34 -12.10 1.91
C GLY A 49 -29.29 -13.59 1.57
N GLY A 50 -28.31 -14.33 2.12
CA GLY A 50 -28.06 -15.72 1.74
C GLY A 50 -27.35 -15.83 0.38
N GLN A 51 -26.74 -16.97 0.12
CA GLN A 51 -25.95 -17.21 -1.09
C GLN A 51 -26.85 -17.12 -2.34
N LYS A 52 -26.52 -16.23 -3.28
CA LYS A 52 -27.28 -16.08 -4.52
C LYS A 52 -26.36 -15.70 -5.69
N CYS A 53 -26.15 -16.68 -6.58
CA CYS A 53 -25.52 -16.46 -7.87
C CYS A 53 -26.27 -15.39 -8.70
N GLY A 54 -25.50 -14.42 -9.20
CA GLY A 54 -25.97 -13.29 -10.02
C GLY A 54 -26.19 -12.01 -9.21
N ASN A 55 -25.75 -11.93 -7.95
CA ASN A 55 -25.86 -10.75 -7.10
C ASN A 55 -24.61 -9.84 -7.16
N GLY A 56 -23.56 -10.26 -7.87
CA GLY A 56 -22.29 -9.54 -8.04
C GLY A 56 -21.27 -9.72 -6.92
N TYR A 57 -21.52 -10.60 -5.95
CA TYR A 57 -20.61 -10.91 -4.85
C TYR A 57 -20.22 -12.38 -4.90
N VAL A 58 -18.91 -12.66 -4.87
CA VAL A 58 -18.43 -14.05 -4.85
C VAL A 58 -18.62 -14.63 -3.45
N GLU A 59 -19.58 -15.54 -3.32
CA GLU A 59 -19.94 -16.19 -2.07
C GLU A 59 -19.33 -17.60 -1.95
N GLU A 60 -19.47 -18.24 -0.78
CA GLU A 60 -18.93 -19.60 -0.57
C GLU A 60 -19.60 -20.60 -1.52
N GLY A 61 -18.80 -21.27 -2.36
CA GLY A 61 -19.27 -22.20 -3.38
C GLY A 61 -19.25 -21.64 -4.80
N GLU A 62 -19.03 -20.33 -4.96
CA GLU A 62 -18.91 -19.66 -6.25
C GLU A 62 -17.43 -19.36 -6.57
N GLU A 63 -17.08 -19.40 -7.86
CA GLU A 63 -15.74 -19.03 -8.33
C GLU A 63 -15.72 -17.61 -8.91
N CYS A 64 -16.87 -17.12 -9.34
CA CYS A 64 -17.07 -15.79 -9.89
C CYS A 64 -18.55 -15.39 -9.87
N ASP A 65 -18.84 -14.10 -9.76
CA ASP A 65 -20.19 -13.56 -9.96
C ASP A 65 -20.07 -12.21 -10.68
N CYS A 66 -20.71 -12.10 -11.85
CA CYS A 66 -20.70 -10.92 -12.71
C CYS A 66 -22.09 -10.26 -12.85
N GLY A 67 -23.03 -10.60 -11.96
CA GLY A 67 -24.43 -10.21 -12.03
C GLY A 67 -25.29 -11.22 -12.80
N GLU A 68 -26.55 -10.84 -13.02
CA GLU A 68 -27.52 -11.65 -13.77
C GLU A 68 -27.04 -11.88 -15.23
N PRO A 69 -27.46 -12.98 -15.89
CA PRO A 69 -26.96 -13.36 -17.22
C PRO A 69 -27.11 -12.27 -18.30
N GLU A 70 -28.15 -11.45 -18.21
CA GLU A 70 -28.43 -10.36 -19.15
C GLU A 70 -27.48 -9.16 -19.00
N GLU A 71 -26.90 -8.97 -17.81
CA GLU A 71 -26.03 -7.84 -17.47
C GLU A 71 -24.53 -8.22 -17.48
N CYS A 72 -24.22 -9.51 -17.35
CA CYS A 72 -22.85 -9.99 -17.29
C CYS A 72 -22.09 -9.80 -18.61
N MET A 73 -21.16 -8.84 -18.62
CA MET A 73 -20.21 -8.64 -19.73
C MET A 73 -18.90 -9.41 -19.55
N ASN A 74 -18.73 -10.13 -18.43
CA ASN A 74 -17.49 -10.82 -18.11
C ASN A 74 -17.34 -12.11 -18.94
N ARG A 75 -16.33 -12.14 -19.81
CA ARG A 75 -16.10 -13.32 -20.68
C ARG A 75 -15.61 -14.55 -19.92
N CYS A 76 -15.04 -14.38 -18.73
CA CYS A 76 -14.38 -15.41 -17.94
C CYS A 76 -15.34 -16.13 -16.99
N CYS A 77 -16.49 -15.52 -16.67
CA CYS A 77 -17.47 -16.06 -15.75
C CYS A 77 -18.69 -16.64 -16.48
N ASN A 78 -19.20 -17.77 -16.02
CA ASN A 78 -20.50 -18.28 -16.42
C ASN A 78 -21.57 -17.75 -15.45
N ALA A 79 -22.29 -16.71 -15.86
CA ALA A 79 -23.30 -16.04 -15.03
C ALA A 79 -24.44 -16.95 -14.55
N SER A 80 -24.75 -18.03 -15.27
CA SER A 80 -25.82 -18.95 -14.87
C SER A 80 -25.41 -19.92 -13.76
N THR A 81 -24.11 -20.16 -13.59
CA THR A 81 -23.58 -21.15 -12.64
C THR A 81 -22.63 -20.55 -11.61
N CYS A 82 -22.22 -19.29 -11.77
CA CYS A 82 -21.21 -18.62 -10.94
C CYS A 82 -19.88 -19.40 -10.85
N THR A 83 -19.53 -20.06 -11.95
CA THR A 83 -18.26 -20.79 -12.12
C THR A 83 -17.42 -20.16 -13.20
N LEU A 84 -16.11 -20.33 -13.11
CA LEU A 84 -15.19 -19.92 -14.16
C LEU A 84 -15.44 -20.72 -15.43
N LYS A 85 -15.25 -20.07 -16.58
CA LYS A 85 -15.24 -20.76 -17.87
C LYS A 85 -13.95 -21.59 -18.02
N PRO A 86 -13.94 -22.60 -18.91
CA PRO A 86 -12.73 -23.35 -19.20
C PRO A 86 -11.53 -22.43 -19.47
N ASP A 87 -10.37 -22.82 -18.94
CA ASP A 87 -9.08 -22.11 -19.03
C ASP A 87 -9.00 -20.76 -18.28
N ALA A 88 -10.10 -20.26 -17.70
CA ALA A 88 -10.07 -19.08 -16.85
C ALA A 88 -9.51 -19.42 -15.46
N VAL A 89 -8.53 -18.64 -15.00
CA VAL A 89 -7.98 -18.70 -13.64
C VAL A 89 -8.64 -17.65 -12.75
N CYS A 90 -9.11 -16.56 -13.34
CA CYS A 90 -9.81 -15.49 -12.66
C CYS A 90 -10.88 -14.87 -13.55
N ALA A 91 -11.83 -14.18 -12.94
CA ALA A 91 -12.82 -13.37 -13.64
C ALA A 91 -12.85 -11.91 -13.18
N HIS A 92 -12.62 -11.64 -11.90
CA HIS A 92 -12.76 -10.31 -11.29
C HIS A 92 -11.46 -9.84 -10.64
N GLY A 93 -11.38 -8.56 -10.30
CA GLY A 93 -10.25 -7.98 -9.57
C GLY A 93 -9.21 -7.30 -10.45
N LEU A 94 -8.50 -6.31 -9.89
CA LEU A 94 -7.54 -5.46 -10.61
C LEU A 94 -6.29 -6.21 -11.10
N CYS A 95 -6.05 -7.41 -10.56
CA CYS A 95 -4.95 -8.29 -10.93
C CYS A 95 -5.40 -9.45 -11.85
N CYS A 96 -6.58 -9.35 -12.46
CA CYS A 96 -7.06 -10.26 -13.50
C CYS A 96 -7.06 -9.56 -14.87
N GLU A 97 -6.48 -10.21 -15.88
CA GLU A 97 -6.44 -9.72 -17.26
C GLU A 97 -6.57 -10.90 -18.23
N ASP A 98 -7.49 -10.79 -19.17
CA ASP A 98 -7.80 -11.86 -20.12
C ASP A 98 -7.98 -13.24 -19.46
N CYS A 99 -8.71 -13.26 -18.33
CA CYS A 99 -8.99 -14.43 -17.51
C CYS A 99 -7.77 -15.09 -16.85
N GLN A 100 -6.61 -14.42 -16.86
CA GLN A 100 -5.36 -14.86 -16.25
C GLN A 100 -4.89 -13.88 -15.16
N LEU A 101 -4.09 -14.39 -14.23
CA LEU A 101 -3.49 -13.54 -13.20
C LEU A 101 -2.39 -12.66 -13.79
N LYS A 102 -2.43 -11.37 -13.46
CA LYS A 102 -1.33 -10.44 -13.78
C LYS A 102 -0.04 -10.90 -13.07
N PRO A 103 1.12 -10.79 -13.73
CA PRO A 103 2.39 -11.20 -13.13
C PRO A 103 2.70 -10.38 -11.88
N ALA A 104 3.39 -11.02 -10.93
CA ALA A 104 3.86 -10.36 -9.71
C ALA A 104 4.69 -9.11 -10.06
N GLY A 105 4.40 -7.98 -9.42
CA GLY A 105 5.06 -6.71 -9.72
C GLY A 105 4.32 -5.81 -10.72
N THR A 106 3.13 -6.21 -11.16
CA THR A 106 2.26 -5.34 -11.95
C THR A 106 1.52 -4.38 -11.03
N ALA A 107 1.66 -3.07 -11.22
CA ALA A 107 0.94 -2.08 -10.42
C ALA A 107 -0.58 -2.25 -10.61
N CYS A 108 -1.31 -2.42 -9.51
CA CYS A 108 -2.77 -2.48 -9.51
C CYS A 108 -3.41 -1.24 -8.86
N ARG A 109 -2.67 -0.54 -7.99
CA ARG A 109 -3.08 0.77 -7.46
C ARG A 109 -1.88 1.69 -7.31
N GLY A 110 -2.01 2.91 -7.83
CA GLY A 110 -1.03 3.98 -7.61
C GLY A 110 -1.23 4.67 -6.26
N SER A 111 -0.24 5.46 -5.85
CA SER A 111 -0.37 6.35 -4.69
C SER A 111 -1.27 7.54 -5.05
N SER A 112 -2.29 7.80 -4.23
CA SER A 112 -3.23 8.91 -4.42
C SER A 112 -2.71 10.23 -3.86
N ASN A 113 -1.86 10.19 -2.83
CA ASN A 113 -1.31 11.38 -2.16
C ASN A 113 0.04 11.10 -1.49
N SER A 114 0.69 12.12 -0.93
CA SER A 114 2.03 12.00 -0.33
C SER A 114 2.13 11.06 0.89
N CYS A 115 1.02 10.64 1.46
CA CYS A 115 0.93 9.72 2.59
C CYS A 115 0.53 8.30 2.19
N ASP A 116 0.27 8.05 0.92
CA ASP A 116 -0.24 6.79 0.41
C ASP A 116 0.86 5.99 -0.30
N LEU A 117 0.81 4.66 -0.22
CA LEU A 117 1.78 3.77 -0.86
C LEU A 117 1.13 3.05 -2.06
N PRO A 118 1.88 2.72 -3.12
CA PRO A 118 1.35 1.93 -4.22
C PRO A 118 1.27 0.43 -3.88
N GLU A 119 0.33 -0.28 -4.51
CA GLU A 119 0.24 -1.75 -4.46
C GLU A 119 0.40 -2.40 -5.83
N PHE A 120 0.97 -3.59 -5.77
CA PHE A 120 1.34 -4.41 -6.91
C PHE A 120 0.73 -5.81 -6.75
N CYS A 121 0.30 -6.37 -7.88
CA CYS A 121 -0.17 -7.74 -7.94
C CYS A 121 0.91 -8.68 -7.41
N THR A 122 0.50 -9.66 -6.61
CA THR A 122 1.39 -10.70 -6.08
C THR A 122 1.63 -11.84 -7.08
N GLY A 123 0.80 -11.92 -8.13
CA GLY A 123 0.77 -13.03 -9.09
C GLY A 123 0.11 -14.31 -8.55
N THR A 124 -0.37 -14.30 -7.30
CA THR A 124 -0.97 -15.47 -6.63
C THR A 124 -2.48 -15.36 -6.49
N GLY A 125 -3.06 -14.21 -6.79
CA GLY A 125 -4.49 -13.96 -6.65
C GLY A 125 -4.96 -12.82 -7.55
N PRO A 126 -6.26 -12.75 -7.81
CA PRO A 126 -6.81 -11.81 -8.78
C PRO A 126 -7.14 -10.43 -8.19
N GLN A 127 -7.15 -10.32 -6.85
CA GLN A 127 -7.37 -9.06 -6.14
C GLN A 127 -6.05 -8.29 -5.95
N CYS A 128 -6.14 -6.96 -6.03
CA CYS A 128 -5.05 -6.11 -5.58
C CYS A 128 -4.90 -6.26 -4.05
N PRO A 129 -3.66 -6.24 -3.51
CA PRO A 129 -3.47 -6.22 -2.06
C PRO A 129 -4.24 -5.07 -1.39
N ALA A 130 -4.56 -5.27 -0.11
CA ALA A 130 -5.25 -4.25 0.68
C ALA A 130 -4.44 -2.94 0.70
N ASN A 131 -5.16 -1.82 0.63
CA ASN A 131 -4.57 -0.48 0.64
C ASN A 131 -3.72 -0.27 1.90
N VAL A 132 -2.43 0.04 1.69
CA VAL A 132 -1.49 0.45 2.74
C VAL A 132 -0.99 1.86 2.49
N TYR A 133 -0.67 2.56 3.57
CA TYR A 133 -0.23 3.94 3.54
C TYR A 133 0.95 4.13 4.50
N LEU A 134 1.63 5.28 4.41
CA LEU A 134 2.76 5.60 5.29
C LEU A 134 2.33 5.58 6.76
N HIS A 135 3.18 5.05 7.62
CA HIS A 135 2.92 5.02 9.06
C HIS A 135 2.65 6.43 9.60
N ASP A 136 1.66 6.54 10.49
CA ASP A 136 1.32 7.78 11.17
C ASP A 136 2.55 8.44 11.79
N GLY A 137 2.69 9.75 11.61
CA GLY A 137 3.85 10.53 12.02
C GLY A 137 4.91 10.72 10.93
N HIS A 138 4.82 10.04 9.78
CA HIS A 138 5.73 10.29 8.66
C HIS A 138 5.56 11.72 8.13
N PRO A 139 6.63 12.50 7.89
CA PRO A 139 6.51 13.84 7.33
C PRO A 139 5.93 13.81 5.92
N CYS A 140 5.12 14.82 5.59
CA CYS A 140 4.49 15.01 4.28
C CYS A 140 4.47 16.50 3.89
N GLN A 141 4.18 16.79 2.61
CA GLN A 141 4.18 18.15 2.03
C GLN A 141 5.46 18.95 2.37
N GLY A 142 6.65 18.37 2.13
CA GLY A 142 7.90 19.08 2.39
C GLY A 142 8.13 19.46 3.85
N VAL A 143 7.68 18.60 4.78
CA VAL A 143 7.71 18.74 6.26
C VAL A 143 6.69 19.71 6.88
N ASP A 144 5.76 20.24 6.09
CA ASP A 144 4.67 21.11 6.58
C ASP A 144 3.50 20.34 7.22
N GLY A 145 3.49 19.00 7.09
CA GLY A 145 2.51 18.13 7.72
C GLY A 145 3.10 16.79 8.19
N TYR A 146 2.27 16.01 8.86
CA TYR A 146 2.53 14.61 9.17
C TYR A 146 1.36 13.75 8.66
N CYS A 147 1.68 12.55 8.17
CA CYS A 147 0.69 11.57 7.79
C CYS A 147 -0.08 11.10 9.03
N TYR A 148 -1.39 11.03 8.89
CA TYR A 148 -2.27 10.46 9.90
C TYR A 148 -3.45 9.79 9.19
N ASN A 149 -3.61 8.48 9.38
CA ASN A 149 -4.60 7.65 8.68
C ASN A 149 -4.54 7.81 7.14
N GLY A 150 -3.33 7.90 6.58
CA GLY A 150 -3.11 7.99 5.13
C GLY A 150 -3.37 9.36 4.51
N ILE A 151 -3.58 10.39 5.33
CA ILE A 151 -3.85 11.77 4.88
C ILE A 151 -2.81 12.73 5.45
N CYS A 152 -2.35 13.67 4.62
CA CYS A 152 -1.53 14.80 5.06
C CYS A 152 -2.42 15.99 5.44
N GLN A 153 -2.68 16.18 6.74
CA GLN A 153 -3.55 17.26 7.23
C GLN A 153 -2.74 18.51 7.60
N THR A 154 -3.16 19.67 7.09
CA THR A 154 -2.56 20.98 7.40
C THR A 154 -3.62 22.01 7.76
N HIS A 155 -3.24 23.00 8.59
CA HIS A 155 -4.15 24.13 8.90
C HIS A 155 -4.55 24.90 7.64
N GLU A 156 -3.66 25.02 6.65
CA GLU A 156 -3.97 25.69 5.39
C GLU A 156 -5.04 24.95 4.61
N GLN A 157 -4.88 23.64 4.41
CA GLN A 157 -5.87 22.84 3.69
C GLN A 157 -7.24 22.90 4.37
N GLN A 158 -7.30 22.87 5.70
CA GLN A 158 -8.55 23.01 6.43
C GLN A 158 -9.15 24.43 6.29
N CYS A 159 -8.34 25.49 6.34
CA CYS A 159 -8.82 26.85 6.10
C CYS A 159 -9.38 27.02 4.68
N VAL A 160 -8.72 26.46 3.66
CA VAL A 160 -9.21 26.46 2.27
C VAL A 160 -10.51 25.68 2.14
N THR A 161 -10.66 24.54 2.82
CA THR A 161 -11.91 23.78 2.84
C THR A 161 -13.06 24.56 3.50
N LEU A 162 -12.78 25.30 4.58
CA LEU A 162 -13.81 26.04 5.31
C LEU A 162 -14.21 27.35 4.62
N TRP A 163 -13.25 28.07 4.02
CA TRP A 163 -13.45 29.44 3.52
C TRP A 163 -13.22 29.61 2.02
N GLY A 164 -12.88 28.53 1.32
CA GLY A 164 -12.59 28.54 -0.11
C GLY A 164 -11.17 29.01 -0.47
N PRO A 165 -10.87 29.11 -1.77
CA PRO A 165 -9.56 29.51 -2.28
C PRO A 165 -9.08 30.86 -1.72
N GLY A 166 -7.78 30.97 -1.43
CA GLY A 166 -7.16 32.17 -0.87
C GLY A 166 -7.24 32.30 0.66
N ALA A 167 -7.87 31.34 1.34
CA ALA A 167 -7.81 31.25 2.78
C ALA A 167 -6.48 30.65 3.27
N LYS A 168 -6.00 31.14 4.41
CA LYS A 168 -4.72 30.75 5.02
C LYS A 168 -4.87 30.62 6.54
N PRO A 169 -3.99 29.88 7.23
CA PRO A 169 -4.00 29.84 8.69
C PRO A 169 -3.67 31.22 9.26
N ALA A 170 -4.39 31.61 10.31
CA ALA A 170 -4.11 32.85 11.01
C ALA A 170 -2.79 32.76 11.80
N PRO A 171 -2.17 33.90 12.18
CA PRO A 171 -1.00 33.90 13.05
C PRO A 171 -1.25 33.18 14.38
N GLY A 172 -0.19 32.60 14.97
CA GLY A 172 -0.30 31.79 16.19
C GLY A 172 -1.01 32.50 17.36
N ILE A 173 -0.89 33.82 17.47
CA ILE A 173 -1.58 34.62 18.49
C ILE A 173 -3.11 34.50 18.41
N CYS A 174 -3.67 34.30 17.22
CA CYS A 174 -5.11 34.05 17.04
C CYS A 174 -5.52 32.77 17.76
N PHE A 175 -4.79 31.68 17.54
CA PHE A 175 -5.03 30.42 18.20
C PHE A 175 -4.87 30.55 19.72
N GLU A 176 -3.77 31.14 20.18
CA GLU A 176 -3.48 31.28 21.62
C GLU A 176 -4.55 32.10 22.36
N ARG A 177 -4.95 33.26 21.81
CA ARG A 177 -5.90 34.15 22.48
C ARG A 177 -7.33 33.63 22.40
N VAL A 178 -7.79 33.26 21.21
CA VAL A 178 -9.19 32.81 21.02
C VAL A 178 -9.40 31.52 21.80
N ASN A 179 -8.50 30.54 21.69
CA ASN A 179 -8.72 29.23 22.33
C ASN A 179 -8.47 29.21 23.84
N SER A 180 -7.91 30.28 24.41
CA SER A 180 -7.80 30.45 25.87
C SER A 180 -9.14 30.81 26.55
N ALA A 181 -10.15 31.19 25.77
CA ALA A 181 -11.47 31.58 26.30
C ALA A 181 -12.20 30.40 26.96
N GLY A 182 -12.18 29.22 26.32
CA GLY A 182 -12.92 28.04 26.79
C GLY A 182 -14.43 28.23 26.67
N ASP A 183 -14.87 28.78 25.54
CA ASP A 183 -16.27 29.03 25.21
C ASP A 183 -16.63 28.33 23.88
N PRO A 184 -17.88 28.38 23.38
CA PRO A 184 -18.26 27.71 22.13
C PRO A 184 -17.45 28.12 20.89
N TYR A 185 -16.79 29.29 20.93
CA TYR A 185 -16.12 29.92 19.80
C TYR A 185 -14.60 29.76 19.83
N GLY A 186 -14.02 29.56 21.03
CA GLY A 186 -12.60 29.31 21.24
C GLY A 186 -12.37 28.32 22.38
N ASN A 187 -12.00 27.09 22.04
CA ASN A 187 -11.83 26.00 23.01
C ASN A 187 -10.95 24.85 22.48
N CYS A 188 -10.57 23.94 23.37
CA CYS A 188 -9.91 22.66 23.09
C CYS A 188 -10.90 21.48 23.16
N GLY A 189 -12.11 21.65 22.61
CA GLY A 189 -13.19 20.68 22.71
C GLY A 189 -13.99 20.80 24.01
N LYS A 190 -14.88 19.82 24.22
CA LYS A 190 -15.68 19.70 25.43
C LYS A 190 -15.05 18.69 26.39
N ASP A 191 -15.15 18.97 27.68
CA ASP A 191 -14.80 18.02 28.73
C ASP A 191 -15.89 16.95 28.93
N SER A 192 -15.68 16.03 29.86
CA SER A 192 -16.64 14.96 30.18
C SER A 192 -17.99 15.46 30.71
N LYS A 193 -18.09 16.74 31.07
CA LYS A 193 -19.31 17.40 31.55
C LYS A 193 -19.95 18.27 30.46
N SER A 194 -19.52 18.12 29.19
CA SER A 194 -19.97 18.92 28.05
C SER A 194 -19.61 20.42 28.14
N SER A 195 -18.73 20.81 29.07
CA SER A 195 -18.24 22.17 29.20
C SER A 195 -17.06 22.42 28.26
N PHE A 196 -16.98 23.61 27.68
CA PHE A 196 -15.88 23.95 26.79
C PHE A 196 -14.57 24.12 27.56
N ALA A 197 -13.56 23.34 27.17
CA ALA A 197 -12.25 23.36 27.81
C ALA A 197 -11.40 24.51 27.25
N LYS A 198 -10.76 25.26 28.15
CA LYS A 198 -9.72 26.23 27.77
C LYS A 198 -8.50 25.49 27.22
N CYS A 199 -7.89 26.01 26.16
CA CYS A 199 -6.62 25.49 25.69
C CYS A 199 -5.45 26.01 26.53
N GLU A 200 -4.53 25.11 26.85
CA GLU A 200 -3.16 25.48 27.20
C GLU A 200 -2.46 26.13 26.00
N ARG A 201 -1.50 27.02 26.26
CA ARG A 201 -0.81 27.77 25.19
C ARG A 201 -0.19 26.84 24.14
N ARG A 202 0.43 25.74 24.58
CA ARG A 202 1.06 24.74 23.70
C ARG A 202 0.05 23.95 22.85
N ASP A 203 -1.19 23.87 23.31
CA ASP A 203 -2.26 23.08 22.71
C ASP A 203 -3.21 23.94 21.87
N ALA A 204 -3.04 25.28 21.90
CA ALA A 204 -3.90 26.24 21.23
C ALA A 204 -4.06 25.98 19.72
N LYS A 205 -3.03 25.48 19.03
CA LYS A 205 -3.08 25.11 17.61
C LYS A 205 -3.89 23.84 17.32
N CYS A 206 -4.40 23.15 18.35
CA CYS A 206 -5.24 21.95 18.24
C CYS A 206 -6.69 22.18 18.72
N GLY A 207 -7.04 23.42 19.07
CA GLY A 207 -8.39 23.83 19.45
C GLY A 207 -9.28 24.23 18.27
N LYS A 208 -10.02 25.33 18.38
CA LYS A 208 -10.76 25.92 17.25
C LYS A 208 -9.79 26.45 16.21
N ILE A 209 -10.08 26.16 14.94
CA ILE A 209 -9.24 26.63 13.83
C ILE A 209 -9.41 28.13 13.64
N GLN A 210 -8.30 28.82 13.37
CA GLN A 210 -8.25 30.24 13.08
C GLN A 210 -7.65 30.45 11.70
N CYS A 211 -8.36 31.18 10.85
CA CYS A 211 -8.04 31.43 9.45
C CYS A 211 -8.05 32.94 9.15
N GLN A 212 -7.51 33.29 7.98
CA GLN A 212 -7.57 34.61 7.36
C GLN A 212 -7.78 34.46 5.85
N GLY A 213 -8.34 35.49 5.20
CA GLY A 213 -8.62 35.47 3.76
C GLY A 213 -9.81 34.58 3.38
N GLY A 214 -9.91 34.24 2.09
CA GLY A 214 -11.02 33.47 1.53
C GLY A 214 -12.34 34.24 1.45
N ALA A 215 -13.44 33.49 1.34
CA ALA A 215 -14.80 34.02 1.29
C ALA A 215 -15.22 34.67 2.62
N SER A 216 -16.22 35.55 2.54
CA SER A 216 -16.77 36.25 3.72
C SER A 216 -17.61 35.35 4.64
N ARG A 217 -18.06 34.19 4.14
CA ARG A 217 -18.80 33.18 4.89
C ARG A 217 -18.20 31.79 4.63
N PRO A 218 -18.32 30.85 5.59
CA PRO A 218 -17.88 29.49 5.37
C PRO A 218 -18.59 28.89 4.16
N VAL A 219 -17.84 28.18 3.32
CA VAL A 219 -18.37 27.49 2.13
C VAL A 219 -18.94 26.11 2.47
N ILE A 220 -18.79 25.66 3.73
CA ILE A 220 -19.24 24.35 4.19
C ILE A 220 -20.63 24.42 4.83
N GLY A 221 -21.60 23.75 4.21
CA GLY A 221 -22.95 23.57 4.74
C GLY A 221 -23.77 24.87 4.87
N THR A 222 -25.08 24.73 5.06
CA THR A 222 -25.99 25.86 5.26
C THR A 222 -26.03 26.37 6.71
N ASN A 223 -25.52 25.57 7.67
CA ASN A 223 -25.61 25.83 9.12
C ASN A 223 -24.26 26.26 9.74
N ALA A 224 -23.46 27.05 9.01
CA ALA A 224 -22.18 27.55 9.49
C ALA A 224 -22.24 29.05 9.84
N VAL A 225 -21.71 29.40 11.00
CA VAL A 225 -21.61 30.79 11.48
C VAL A 225 -20.16 31.25 11.42
N SER A 226 -19.95 32.45 10.87
CA SER A 226 -18.64 33.12 10.87
C SER A 226 -18.41 33.82 12.20
N ILE A 227 -17.23 33.61 12.79
CA ILE A 227 -16.84 34.22 14.06
C ILE A 227 -15.59 35.03 13.82
N GLU A 228 -15.66 36.33 14.07
CA GLU A 228 -14.55 37.25 13.86
C GLU A 228 -14.12 37.86 15.20
N THR A 229 -12.84 37.71 15.52
CA THR A 229 -12.23 38.25 16.74
C THR A 229 -11.11 39.21 16.37
N ASN A 230 -11.17 40.43 16.90
CA ASN A 230 -10.13 41.44 16.70
C ASN A 230 -9.17 41.46 17.88
N ILE A 231 -7.93 41.02 17.67
CA ILE A 231 -6.89 41.04 18.70
C ILE A 231 -6.08 42.33 18.58
N PRO A 232 -6.04 43.19 19.62
CA PRO A 232 -5.18 44.37 19.62
C PRO A 232 -3.70 43.98 19.71
N LEU A 233 -2.85 44.63 18.94
CA LEU A 233 -1.40 44.45 18.97
C LEU A 233 -0.72 45.46 19.89
N GLN A 234 0.38 45.05 20.52
CA GLN A 234 1.15 45.92 21.43
C GLN A 234 1.77 47.13 20.70
N GLU A 235 2.13 46.97 19.43
CA GLU A 235 2.75 48.00 18.58
C GLU A 235 1.72 48.91 17.88
N GLY A 236 0.42 48.76 18.20
CA GLY A 236 -0.68 49.41 17.50
C GLY A 236 -1.23 48.57 16.35
N GLY A 237 -2.51 48.77 16.03
CA GLY A 237 -3.24 47.96 15.03
C GLY A 237 -3.99 46.76 15.62
N ARG A 238 -4.63 45.98 14.75
CA ARG A 238 -5.47 44.84 15.12
C ARG A 238 -5.26 43.68 14.14
N ILE A 239 -5.22 42.46 14.65
CA ILE A 239 -5.29 41.24 13.84
C ILE A 239 -6.72 40.72 13.86
N LEU A 240 -7.29 40.54 12.67
CA LEU A 240 -8.55 39.84 12.49
C LEU A 240 -8.28 38.33 12.48
N CYS A 241 -8.88 37.63 13.44
CA CYS A 241 -8.89 36.18 13.54
C CYS A 241 -10.28 35.69 13.15
N ARG A 242 -10.37 34.76 12.20
CA ARG A 242 -11.64 34.24 11.73
C ARG A 242 -11.75 32.75 12.02
N GLY A 243 -12.77 32.36 12.77
CA GLY A 243 -13.16 30.99 13.03
C GLY A 243 -14.59 30.73 12.53
N THR A 244 -15.04 29.48 12.62
CA THR A 244 -16.42 29.12 12.32
C THR A 244 -16.95 28.14 13.35
N HIS A 245 -18.26 28.12 13.54
CA HIS A 245 -18.97 27.07 14.27
C HIS A 245 -20.05 26.52 13.35
N VAL A 246 -20.02 25.21 13.11
CA VAL A 246 -21.01 24.53 12.27
C VAL A 246 -21.92 23.66 13.14
N TYR A 247 -23.23 23.86 13.01
CA TYR A 247 -24.22 23.09 13.76
C TYR A 247 -24.58 21.81 12.98
N LEU A 248 -23.89 20.70 13.31
CA LEU A 248 -24.09 19.39 12.68
C LEU A 248 -24.77 18.35 13.60
N GLY A 249 -25.18 18.74 14.82
CA GLY A 249 -25.67 17.82 15.86
C GLY A 249 -24.54 17.33 16.77
N ASP A 250 -24.89 16.62 17.86
CA ASP A 250 -23.90 16.16 18.86
C ASP A 250 -23.07 14.95 18.39
N ASP A 251 -23.55 14.21 17.39
CA ASP A 251 -22.90 12.99 16.87
C ASP A 251 -21.75 13.27 15.89
N MET A 252 -21.61 14.51 15.42
CA MET A 252 -20.61 14.88 14.42
C MET A 252 -19.65 15.95 14.96
N PRO A 253 -18.31 15.75 14.85
CA PRO A 253 -17.36 16.74 15.31
C PRO A 253 -17.49 18.03 14.47
N ASP A 254 -17.52 19.18 15.16
CA ASP A 254 -17.55 20.50 14.52
C ASP A 254 -16.32 20.70 13.60
N PRO A 255 -16.51 20.88 12.28
CA PRO A 255 -15.44 21.14 11.31
C PRO A 255 -14.65 22.42 11.58
N GLY A 256 -15.17 23.32 12.43
CA GLY A 256 -14.48 24.50 12.95
C GLY A 256 -13.43 24.19 14.02
N LEU A 257 -13.19 22.92 14.33
CA LEU A 257 -12.10 22.49 15.19
C LEU A 257 -10.96 21.89 14.37
N VAL A 258 -9.72 22.12 14.79
CA VAL A 258 -8.54 21.58 14.09
C VAL A 258 -8.62 20.05 14.06
N LEU A 259 -8.49 19.49 12.86
CA LEU A 259 -8.59 18.04 12.64
C LEU A 259 -7.45 17.30 13.32
N ALA A 260 -7.74 16.10 13.83
CA ALA A 260 -6.70 15.19 14.33
C ALA A 260 -5.72 14.85 13.21
N GLY A 261 -4.44 14.72 13.55
CA GLY A 261 -3.39 14.51 12.54
C GLY A 261 -2.74 15.80 12.03
N THR A 262 -3.28 16.98 12.35
CA THR A 262 -2.70 18.26 11.88
C THR A 262 -1.40 18.58 12.62
N LYS A 263 -0.34 19.00 11.90
CA LYS A 263 0.91 19.48 12.48
C LYS A 263 0.66 20.73 13.34
N CYS A 264 1.04 20.69 14.62
CA CYS A 264 0.90 21.84 15.54
C CYS A 264 2.24 22.50 15.88
N ALA A 265 3.34 21.75 15.80
CA ALA A 265 4.72 22.22 15.91
C ALA A 265 5.66 21.20 15.27
N ASP A 266 6.95 21.50 15.18
CA ASP A 266 7.93 20.53 14.70
C ASP A 266 8.02 19.31 15.63
N GLY A 267 8.04 18.12 15.04
CA GLY A 267 7.89 16.84 15.72
C GLY A 267 6.55 16.64 16.44
N LYS A 268 5.52 17.46 16.20
CA LYS A 268 4.25 17.40 16.94
C LYS A 268 2.99 17.47 16.08
N ILE A 269 1.98 16.77 16.56
CA ILE A 269 0.71 16.52 15.87
C ILE A 269 -0.48 16.70 16.84
N CYS A 270 -1.62 17.14 16.32
CA CYS A 270 -2.85 17.28 17.09
C CYS A 270 -3.52 15.92 17.30
N LEU A 271 -3.58 15.48 18.56
CA LEU A 271 -4.29 14.26 18.97
C LEU A 271 -5.08 14.55 20.24
N ASN A 272 -6.36 14.18 20.25
CA ASN A 272 -7.26 14.42 21.39
C ASN A 272 -7.16 15.86 21.91
N ARG A 273 -7.13 16.84 20.97
CA ARG A 273 -7.09 18.29 21.24
C ARG A 273 -5.82 18.79 21.93
N ARG A 274 -4.75 17.98 21.91
CA ARG A 274 -3.44 18.32 22.45
C ARG A 274 -2.37 18.22 21.38
N CYS A 275 -1.34 19.05 21.49
CA CYS A 275 -0.18 19.06 20.63
C CYS A 275 0.87 18.08 21.17
N GLN A 276 0.84 16.85 20.67
CA GLN A 276 1.63 15.72 21.18
C GLN A 276 2.78 15.39 20.24
N ASN A 277 3.84 14.75 20.75
CA ASN A 277 4.98 14.34 19.93
C ASN A 277 4.58 13.19 18.98
N ILE A 278 5.07 13.20 17.74
CA ILE A 278 4.85 12.11 16.77
C ILE A 278 5.43 10.76 17.24
N SER A 279 6.37 10.75 18.18
CA SER A 279 6.92 9.53 18.79
C SER A 279 5.84 8.63 19.42
N VAL A 280 4.65 9.16 19.75
CA VAL A 280 3.53 8.34 20.25
C VAL A 280 3.11 7.22 19.29
N PHE A 281 3.40 7.37 18.00
CA PHE A 281 3.11 6.36 16.98
C PHE A 281 4.19 5.29 16.84
N GLY A 282 5.40 5.51 17.36
CA GLY A 282 6.54 4.61 17.13
C GLY A 282 7.11 4.67 15.71
N VAL A 283 6.93 5.80 15.02
CA VAL A 283 7.30 5.95 13.60
C VAL A 283 8.81 5.86 13.36
N HIS A 284 9.62 6.36 14.29
CA HIS A 284 11.08 6.34 14.14
C HIS A 284 11.64 4.94 14.34
N GLU A 285 11.14 4.22 15.33
CA GLU A 285 11.46 2.82 15.61
C GLU A 285 11.12 1.95 14.40
N CYS A 286 9.94 2.16 13.81
CA CYS A 286 9.55 1.45 12.60
C CYS A 286 10.43 1.81 11.40
N ALA A 287 10.75 3.09 11.18
CA ALA A 287 11.59 3.48 10.06
C ALA A 287 13.02 2.92 10.15
N MET A 288 13.59 2.84 11.37
CA MET A 288 14.93 2.30 11.58
C MET A 288 15.07 0.83 11.16
N GLN A 289 14.00 0.02 11.27
CA GLN A 289 14.04 -1.39 10.89
C GLN A 289 14.13 -1.60 9.37
N CYS A 290 13.85 -0.56 8.57
CA CYS A 290 13.88 -0.61 7.11
C CYS A 290 15.27 -0.31 6.52
N HIS A 291 16.32 -0.32 7.34
CA HIS A 291 17.74 -0.16 6.95
C HIS A 291 18.04 1.08 6.08
N GLY A 292 17.20 2.13 6.17
CA GLY A 292 17.31 3.33 5.34
C GLY A 292 17.09 3.09 3.84
N ARG A 293 16.42 1.99 3.48
CA ARG A 293 16.18 1.53 2.09
C ARG A 293 14.70 1.24 1.85
N GLY A 294 13.85 1.91 2.60
CA GLY A 294 12.42 1.74 2.59
C GLY A 294 11.74 2.62 3.62
N VAL A 295 10.41 2.61 3.57
CA VAL A 295 9.54 3.38 4.49
C VAL A 295 8.64 2.42 5.25
N CYS A 296 8.20 2.82 6.43
CA CYS A 296 7.27 2.02 7.22
C CYS A 296 5.82 2.30 6.83
N ASN A 297 5.03 1.25 6.63
CA ASN A 297 3.60 1.35 6.36
C ASN A 297 2.76 1.34 7.65
N ASN A 298 1.45 1.57 7.52
CA ASN A 298 0.47 1.58 8.62
C ASN A 298 0.31 0.24 9.36
N ARG A 299 0.83 -0.86 8.79
CA ARG A 299 0.89 -2.18 9.42
C ARG A 299 2.23 -2.47 10.10
N LYS A 300 3.12 -1.47 10.18
CA LYS A 300 4.45 -1.55 10.78
C LYS A 300 5.42 -2.47 10.03
N ASN A 301 5.16 -2.71 8.74
CA ASN A 301 6.06 -3.44 7.85
C ASN A 301 6.80 -2.46 6.92
N CYS A 302 7.99 -2.85 6.47
CA CYS A 302 8.74 -2.03 5.52
C CYS A 302 8.23 -2.19 4.09
N HIS A 303 8.01 -1.07 3.44
CA HIS A 303 7.86 -0.93 2.00
C HIS A 303 9.23 -0.54 1.43
N CYS A 304 9.94 -1.56 0.92
CA CYS A 304 11.31 -1.44 0.45
C CYS A 304 11.40 -0.78 -0.92
N GLU A 305 12.48 -0.03 -1.13
CA GLU A 305 12.84 0.51 -2.44
C GLU A 305 13.11 -0.62 -3.44
N ALA A 306 13.12 -0.26 -4.72
CA ALA A 306 13.56 -1.17 -5.77
C ALA A 306 14.92 -1.80 -5.42
N HIS A 307 15.06 -3.09 -5.72
CA HIS A 307 16.25 -3.91 -5.42
C HIS A 307 16.39 -4.39 -3.98
N TRP A 308 15.50 -4.04 -3.05
CA TRP A 308 15.54 -4.49 -1.65
C TRP A 308 14.34 -5.37 -1.28
N ALA A 309 14.54 -6.36 -0.43
CA ALA A 309 13.51 -7.32 -0.06
C ALA A 309 12.88 -6.97 1.31
N PRO A 310 11.55 -7.00 1.45
CA PRO A 310 10.93 -7.05 2.77
C PRO A 310 11.32 -8.34 3.51
N PRO A 311 11.24 -8.40 4.86
CA PRO A 311 10.57 -7.43 5.74
C PRO A 311 11.44 -6.25 6.23
N PHE A 312 12.77 -6.31 6.08
CA PHE A 312 13.68 -5.32 6.68
C PHE A 312 14.46 -4.47 5.67
N CYS A 313 14.35 -4.74 4.37
CA CYS A 313 15.11 -4.06 3.32
C CYS A 313 16.65 -4.19 3.47
N ASP A 314 17.11 -5.28 4.09
CA ASP A 314 18.52 -5.61 4.32
C ASP A 314 19.12 -6.52 3.24
N LYS A 315 18.27 -7.18 2.45
CA LYS A 315 18.64 -8.14 1.41
C LYS A 315 18.21 -7.66 0.04
N PHE A 316 18.89 -8.12 -1.00
CA PHE A 316 18.49 -7.88 -2.38
C PHE A 316 17.15 -8.55 -2.71
N GLY A 317 16.27 -7.85 -3.42
CA GLY A 317 14.95 -8.34 -3.80
C GLY A 317 14.23 -7.48 -4.83
N PHE A 318 12.91 -7.66 -4.92
CA PHE A 318 12.08 -6.99 -5.94
C PHE A 318 11.42 -5.69 -5.46
N GLY A 319 11.76 -5.19 -4.27
CA GLY A 319 11.11 -4.03 -3.64
C GLY A 319 9.76 -4.36 -3.03
N GLY A 320 9.06 -3.34 -2.53
CA GLY A 320 7.69 -3.42 -2.03
C GLY A 320 7.61 -3.91 -0.59
N SER A 321 6.43 -4.38 -0.19
CA SER A 321 6.14 -4.82 1.17
C SER A 321 5.52 -6.22 1.16
N THR A 322 5.57 -6.91 2.29
CA THR A 322 4.73 -8.10 2.53
C THR A 322 3.23 -7.79 2.38
N ASP A 323 2.83 -6.52 2.51
CA ASP A 323 1.43 -6.08 2.40
C ASP A 323 1.02 -5.57 1.02
N SER A 324 1.98 -5.19 0.15
CA SER A 324 1.70 -4.44 -1.09
C SER A 324 2.25 -5.09 -2.35
N GLY A 325 2.74 -6.33 -2.25
CA GLY A 325 3.42 -7.03 -3.34
C GLY A 325 4.80 -6.44 -3.70
N PRO A 326 5.54 -7.11 -4.60
CA PRO A 326 6.84 -6.62 -5.07
C PRO A 326 6.66 -5.45 -6.05
N ILE A 327 7.59 -4.50 -6.08
CA ILE A 327 7.54 -3.37 -7.04
C ILE A 327 7.98 -3.80 -8.44
N ARG A 328 8.93 -4.73 -8.51
CA ARG A 328 9.53 -5.18 -9.77
C ARG A 328 9.01 -6.57 -10.15
N GLN A 329 8.74 -6.73 -11.43
CA GLN A 329 8.50 -8.04 -12.01
C GLN A 329 9.79 -8.87 -11.99
N ALA A 330 9.65 -10.18 -11.79
CA ALA A 330 10.75 -11.11 -11.99
C ALA A 330 11.10 -11.13 -13.48
N ASP A 331 12.24 -10.54 -13.84
CA ASP A 331 12.70 -10.52 -15.22
C ASP A 331 13.08 -11.94 -15.67
N SER A 332 12.23 -12.53 -16.49
CA SER A 332 12.45 -13.84 -17.11
C SER A 332 13.46 -13.78 -18.26
N GLN A 333 13.87 -12.59 -18.73
CA GLN A 333 14.89 -12.45 -19.76
C GLN A 333 16.25 -12.96 -19.29
N GLY A 334 16.65 -12.66 -18.05
CA GLY A 334 17.90 -13.17 -17.48
C GLY A 334 17.92 -14.70 -17.38
N LEU A 335 16.80 -15.31 -17.00
CA LEU A 335 16.66 -16.76 -16.93
C LEU A 335 16.68 -17.41 -18.32
N THR A 336 15.95 -16.84 -19.28
CA THR A 336 15.93 -17.34 -20.67
C THR A 336 17.29 -17.19 -21.36
N ILE A 337 18.01 -16.08 -21.16
CA ILE A 337 19.39 -15.89 -21.62
C ILE A 337 20.31 -16.92 -20.95
N GLY A 338 20.19 -17.14 -19.65
CA GLY A 338 20.97 -18.16 -18.93
C GLY A 338 20.72 -19.57 -19.47
N ILE A 339 19.46 -19.92 -19.72
CA ILE A 339 19.06 -21.20 -20.33
C ILE A 339 19.61 -21.32 -21.76
N LEU A 340 19.53 -20.27 -22.58
CA LEU A 340 20.08 -20.28 -23.94
C LEU A 340 21.60 -20.45 -23.95
N VAL A 341 22.32 -19.75 -23.07
CA VAL A 341 23.78 -19.86 -22.93
C VAL A 341 24.17 -21.27 -22.47
N THR A 342 23.47 -21.82 -21.48
CA THR A 342 23.73 -23.20 -21.01
C THR A 342 23.46 -24.25 -22.09
N ILE A 343 22.37 -24.13 -22.85
CA ILE A 343 22.08 -24.99 -23.99
C ILE A 343 23.20 -24.88 -25.05
N LEU A 344 23.63 -23.67 -25.39
CA LEU A 344 24.72 -23.44 -26.34
C LEU A 344 26.05 -24.08 -25.87
N CYS A 345 26.38 -23.95 -24.59
CA CYS A 345 27.55 -24.59 -23.99
C CYS A 345 27.48 -26.13 -24.08
N LEU A 346 26.31 -26.72 -23.80
CA LEU A 346 26.11 -28.17 -23.91
C LEU A 346 26.20 -28.67 -25.35
N LEU A 347 25.64 -27.92 -26.31
CA LEU A 347 25.75 -28.24 -27.75
C LEU A 347 27.20 -28.15 -28.23
N ALA A 348 27.94 -27.11 -27.82
CA ALA A 348 29.36 -26.98 -28.13
C ALA A 348 30.19 -28.13 -27.54
N ALA A 349 29.94 -28.50 -26.28
CA ALA A 349 30.59 -29.64 -25.65
C ALA A 349 30.26 -30.96 -26.37
N GLY A 350 28.98 -31.19 -26.71
CA GLY A 350 28.54 -32.35 -27.50
C GLY A 350 29.19 -32.41 -28.87
N PHE A 351 29.33 -31.27 -29.55
CA PHE A 351 30.01 -31.16 -30.85
C PHE A 351 31.51 -31.47 -30.74
N VAL A 352 32.19 -30.99 -29.70
CA VAL A 352 33.60 -31.32 -29.44
C VAL A 352 33.75 -32.82 -29.18
N VAL A 353 32.87 -33.43 -28.38
CA VAL A 353 32.87 -34.89 -28.15
C VAL A 353 32.62 -35.65 -29.46
N TYR A 354 31.70 -35.17 -30.30
CA TYR A 354 31.43 -35.77 -31.62
C TYR A 354 32.64 -35.68 -32.56
N LEU A 355 33.31 -34.53 -32.64
CA LEU A 355 34.53 -34.38 -33.46
C LEU A 355 35.68 -35.24 -32.93
N LYS A 356 35.80 -35.36 -31.60
CA LYS A 356 36.82 -36.19 -30.95
C LYS A 356 36.40 -37.66 -30.81
N ARG A 357 35.21 -38.06 -31.29
CA ARG A 357 34.65 -39.42 -31.22
C ARG A 357 35.63 -40.49 -31.66
N LYS A 358 36.30 -40.32 -32.81
CA LYS A 358 37.31 -41.28 -33.31
C LYS A 358 38.50 -41.45 -32.36
N THR A 359 38.93 -40.36 -31.73
CA THR A 359 40.03 -40.32 -30.75
C THR A 359 39.63 -40.93 -29.40
N MET A 360 38.42 -40.62 -28.93
CA MET A 360 37.84 -41.16 -27.68
C MET A 360 37.55 -42.65 -27.80
N ILE A 361 37.03 -43.11 -28.95
CA ILE A 361 36.85 -44.53 -29.26
C ILE A 361 38.22 -45.24 -29.27
N ARG A 362 39.27 -44.66 -29.88
CA ARG A 362 40.63 -45.22 -29.82
C ARG A 362 41.12 -45.40 -28.38
N LEU A 363 40.93 -44.40 -27.51
CA LEU A 363 41.33 -44.44 -26.09
C LEU A 363 40.55 -45.50 -25.28
N LEU A 364 39.25 -45.65 -25.53
CA LEU A 364 38.40 -46.65 -24.87
C LEU A 364 38.74 -48.08 -25.34
N PHE A 365 39.08 -48.28 -26.61
CA PHE A 365 39.50 -49.59 -27.14
C PHE A 365 40.96 -49.96 -26.79
N THR A 366 41.86 -49.00 -26.56
CA THR A 366 43.18 -49.29 -25.99
C THR A 366 43.10 -49.80 -24.56
N ASN A 367 42.15 -49.29 -23.76
CA ASN A 367 41.97 -49.71 -22.37
C ASN A 367 41.36 -51.13 -22.24
N LYS A 368 40.52 -51.55 -23.20
CA LYS A 368 40.04 -52.95 -23.26
C LYS A 368 41.14 -53.97 -23.60
N LYS A 369 42.21 -53.56 -24.30
CA LYS A 369 43.33 -54.44 -24.64
C LYS A 369 44.20 -54.75 -23.41
N THR A 370 44.35 -53.81 -22.48
CA THR A 370 45.14 -53.96 -21.26
C THR A 370 44.50 -54.84 -20.17
N THR A 371 43.18 -55.03 -20.18
CA THR A 371 42.50 -55.87 -19.16
C THR A 371 42.53 -57.37 -19.50
N ILE A 372 42.75 -57.76 -20.76
CA ILE A 372 42.78 -59.16 -21.21
C ILE A 372 44.16 -59.82 -21.00
N GLU A 373 45.24 -59.06 -20.81
CA GLU A 373 46.59 -59.61 -20.58
C GLU A 373 46.89 -60.03 -19.13
N LYS A 374 45.98 -59.85 -18.17
CA LYS A 374 46.19 -60.21 -16.75
C LYS A 374 45.78 -61.63 -16.34
N LEU A 375 45.41 -62.50 -17.28
CA LEU A 375 45.03 -63.90 -16.99
C LEU A 375 45.87 -64.90 -17.80
N ARG A 376 47.11 -65.17 -17.37
CA ARG A 376 47.77 -66.48 -17.62
C ARG A 376 48.90 -66.79 -16.60
N PRO A 377 49.06 -68.06 -16.18
CA PRO A 377 49.91 -68.43 -15.04
C PRO A 377 51.36 -68.75 -15.44
N ALA A 378 52.28 -68.59 -14.48
CA ALA A 378 53.71 -68.85 -14.61
C ALA A 378 54.06 -70.35 -14.80
N PRO A 379 55.16 -70.70 -15.51
CA PRO A 379 55.54 -72.10 -15.76
C PRO A 379 56.48 -72.68 -14.69
N LYS A 380 56.33 -73.99 -14.48
CA LYS A 380 57.16 -74.85 -13.61
C LYS A 380 58.47 -75.26 -14.32
N TYR A 381 59.58 -75.22 -13.59
CA TYR A 381 60.86 -75.84 -13.95
C TYR A 381 60.85 -77.36 -13.70
N PRO A 382 61.71 -78.12 -14.42
CA PRO A 382 62.51 -79.12 -13.72
C PRO A 382 64.00 -79.18 -14.14
N HIS A 383 64.78 -79.52 -13.11
CA HIS A 383 66.15 -80.01 -12.98
C HIS A 383 66.95 -80.56 -14.19
N GLN A 384 68.24 -80.22 -14.19
CA GLN A 384 69.35 -81.12 -14.59
C GLN A 384 70.53 -80.98 -13.61
N VAL A 385 71.17 -82.11 -13.29
CA VAL A 385 72.30 -82.30 -12.34
C VAL A 385 73.56 -82.72 -13.16
N PRO A 386 74.75 -82.95 -12.56
CA PRO A 386 75.92 -82.06 -12.58
C PRO A 386 77.11 -82.60 -13.40
N ARG A 387 78.16 -81.79 -13.61
CA ARG A 387 79.54 -82.31 -13.72
C ARG A 387 80.58 -81.27 -13.33
N THR A 388 81.33 -81.62 -12.29
CA THR A 388 82.53 -81.00 -11.75
C THR A 388 83.76 -81.37 -12.58
N THR A 389 84.73 -80.46 -12.71
CA THR A 389 86.16 -80.75 -12.42
C THR A 389 86.97 -79.47 -12.21
N TYR A 390 87.56 -79.39 -11.02
CA TYR A 390 88.86 -78.86 -10.55
C TYR A 390 89.86 -78.36 -11.63
N THR A 391 90.75 -77.39 -11.44
CA THR A 391 91.70 -77.05 -10.34
C THR A 391 92.43 -75.76 -10.80
N ALA A 392 92.72 -74.72 -10.00
CA ALA A 392 93.93 -74.53 -9.18
C ALA A 392 94.66 -73.18 -9.47
N TYR A 393 94.71 -72.33 -8.43
CA TYR A 393 95.82 -71.47 -7.96
C TYR A 393 96.28 -70.14 -8.61
N ILE A 394 96.72 -69.28 -7.67
CA ILE A 394 97.59 -68.08 -7.68
C ILE A 394 96.82 -66.75 -7.91
N LYS A 395 96.74 -65.79 -6.97
CA LYS A 395 97.69 -65.34 -5.93
C LYS A 395 96.97 -64.84 -4.68
#